data_AF-A0A2V4W533-F1
#
_entry.id   AF-A0A2V4W533-F1
#
_cell.length_a   1.000
_cell.length_b   1.000
_cell.length_c   1.000
_cell.angle_alpha   90.00
_cell.angle_beta   90.00
_cell.angle_gamma   90.00
#
_symmetry.space_group_name_H-M   'P 1'
#
loop_
_entity.id
_entity.type
_entity.pdbx_description
1 polymer ?
#
loop_
_entity_poly.entity_id
_entity_poly.type
_entity_poly.pdbx_seq_one_letter_code
_entity_poly.pdbx_strand_id
1 'polypeptide(L)'
;MVDTNEILQLLQSPDSKNLICRKLEFRPRNLAMFIAALSNLPEEYGYILIGVKKETDKYCIHGISPEFKISESINRALDLLSEQPLIDFERVTIEGNNIFAIKVKKVPISVFFKPAHLLQSQPELFIRDLYLACIKLQSRKLYVDATEDERNDFITDLLETNGYHLKDQTRRGSSAAGKSSGEVDIFINKNGMPFTIIEALNLDSLNTNYLNTHLNKIYSYDTTGNAFNICLSYVKVKDFGSFWDRYCAHVKGHEYPVMLISSDTSADNDYGYSDIRFMTTTHNRSGKLTHLYHMCVKIQGV
;
A
#
# COMPACT_ATOMS: atom_id res chain seq x y z
N MET A 1 -29.78 6.89 15.50
CA MET A 1 -29.34 5.77 16.32
C MET A 1 -29.94 4.50 15.76
N VAL A 2 -29.29 3.36 15.96
CA VAL A 2 -29.84 2.03 15.73
C VAL A 2 -31.12 1.87 16.57
N ASP A 3 -32.14 1.26 15.98
CA ASP A 3 -33.43 0.99 16.63
C ASP A 3 -33.78 -0.50 16.47
N THR A 4 -33.89 -1.20 17.59
CA THR A 4 -34.17 -2.64 17.61
C THR A 4 -35.56 -2.96 17.06
N ASN A 5 -36.55 -2.08 17.23
CA ASN A 5 -37.90 -2.31 16.71
C ASN A 5 -37.94 -2.24 15.17
N GLU A 6 -37.22 -1.28 14.58
CA GLU A 6 -37.05 -1.20 13.13
C GLU A 6 -36.39 -2.46 12.58
N ILE A 7 -35.34 -2.96 13.26
CA ILE A 7 -34.67 -4.20 12.88
C ILE A 7 -35.64 -5.40 12.91
N LEU A 8 -36.42 -5.55 13.99
CA LEU A 8 -37.39 -6.64 14.13
C LEU A 8 -38.46 -6.60 13.03
N GLN A 9 -38.94 -5.40 12.65
CA GLN A 9 -39.89 -5.24 11.55
C GLN A 9 -39.27 -5.63 10.20
N LEU A 10 -38.03 -5.23 9.93
CA LEU A 10 -37.34 -5.59 8.69
C LEU A 10 -37.05 -7.09 8.59
N LEU A 11 -36.75 -7.75 9.71
CA LEU A 11 -36.57 -9.21 9.78
C LEU A 11 -37.86 -9.99 9.50
N GLN A 12 -39.04 -9.36 9.62
CA GLN A 12 -40.31 -9.96 9.21
C GLN A 12 -40.61 -9.77 7.71
N SER A 13 -39.79 -8.98 7.01
CA SER A 13 -39.99 -8.60 5.61
C SER A 13 -38.86 -9.15 4.73
N PRO A 14 -38.93 -10.42 4.28
CA PRO A 14 -37.86 -11.06 3.51
C PRO A 14 -37.52 -10.31 2.21
N ASP A 15 -38.44 -9.56 1.63
CA ASP A 15 -38.21 -8.80 0.38
C ASP A 15 -37.67 -7.37 0.59
N SER A 16 -37.40 -6.97 1.84
CA SER A 16 -36.82 -5.67 2.14
C SER A 16 -35.48 -5.47 1.40
N LYS A 17 -35.38 -4.37 0.64
CA LYS A 17 -34.16 -3.95 -0.05
C LYS A 17 -33.22 -3.13 0.84
N ASN A 18 -33.75 -2.54 1.91
CA ASN A 18 -32.99 -1.74 2.88
C ASN A 18 -32.44 -2.57 4.05
N LEU A 19 -32.32 -3.89 3.88
CA LEU A 19 -31.73 -4.80 4.86
C LEU A 19 -30.69 -5.73 4.21
N ILE A 20 -29.45 -5.70 4.72
CA ILE A 20 -28.37 -6.59 4.32
C ILE A 20 -27.97 -7.46 5.51
N CYS A 21 -28.16 -8.78 5.40
CA CYS A 21 -27.77 -9.72 6.45
C CYS A 21 -26.53 -10.53 6.05
N ARG A 22 -25.56 -10.67 6.97
CA ARG A 22 -24.40 -11.54 6.82
C ARG A 22 -24.20 -12.39 8.08
N LYS A 23 -24.00 -13.70 7.91
CA LYS A 23 -23.70 -14.59 9.03
C LYS A 23 -22.42 -14.14 9.76
N LEU A 24 -21.37 -13.81 9.01
CA LEU A 24 -20.10 -13.29 9.51
C LEU A 24 -19.43 -12.45 8.42
N GLU A 25 -19.19 -11.17 8.68
CA GLU A 25 -18.45 -10.29 7.75
C GLU A 25 -17.82 -9.11 8.50
N PHE A 26 -16.50 -8.99 8.42
CA PHE A 26 -15.73 -7.90 9.05
C PHE A 26 -14.70 -7.30 8.09
N ARG A 27 -14.67 -7.70 6.81
CA ARG A 27 -13.72 -7.18 5.83
C ARG A 27 -14.11 -5.75 5.44
N PRO A 28 -13.21 -4.75 5.62
CA PRO A 28 -13.53 -3.34 5.35
C PRO A 28 -14.11 -3.10 3.96
N ARG A 29 -13.54 -3.73 2.92
CA ARG A 29 -14.02 -3.59 1.53
C ARG A 29 -15.46 -4.04 1.34
N ASN A 30 -15.89 -5.12 1.99
CA ASN A 30 -17.26 -5.61 1.86
C ASN A 30 -18.24 -4.74 2.66
N LEU A 31 -17.83 -4.30 3.85
CA LEU A 31 -18.61 -3.33 4.64
C LEU A 31 -18.81 -2.02 3.87
N ALA A 32 -17.75 -1.49 3.24
CA ALA A 32 -17.82 -0.29 2.40
C ALA A 32 -18.82 -0.47 1.25
N MET A 33 -18.80 -1.63 0.59
CA MET A 33 -19.76 -1.96 -0.47
C MET A 33 -21.21 -1.97 0.03
N PHE A 34 -21.48 -2.54 1.21
CA PHE A 34 -22.83 -2.55 1.78
C PHE A 34 -23.28 -1.15 2.21
N ILE A 35 -22.39 -0.37 2.83
CA ILE A 35 -22.67 1.00 3.25
C ILE A 35 -23.00 1.85 2.02
N ALA A 36 -22.16 1.82 0.97
CA ALA A 36 -22.41 2.55 -0.27
C ALA A 36 -23.73 2.11 -0.92
N ALA A 37 -24.01 0.80 -0.95
CA ALA A 37 -25.27 0.29 -1.50
C ALA A 37 -26.49 0.88 -0.77
N LEU A 38 -26.48 0.86 0.57
CA LEU A 38 -27.60 1.38 1.37
C LEU A 38 -27.69 2.91 1.37
N SER A 39 -26.56 3.63 1.35
CA SER A 39 -26.55 5.10 1.29
C SER A 39 -27.15 5.64 -0.01
N ASN A 40 -27.10 4.86 -1.10
CA ASN A 40 -27.62 5.22 -2.42
C ASN A 40 -29.05 4.74 -2.67
N LEU A 41 -29.67 4.06 -1.72
CA LEU A 41 -31.06 3.64 -1.83
C LEU A 41 -32.02 4.84 -1.71
N PRO A 42 -33.24 4.74 -2.29
CA PRO A 42 -34.25 5.79 -2.14
C PRO A 42 -34.76 5.92 -0.69
N GLU A 43 -34.73 4.85 0.11
CA GLU A 43 -35.13 4.82 1.51
C GLU A 43 -34.25 5.71 2.39
N GLU A 44 -34.84 6.36 3.40
CA GLU A 44 -34.13 7.27 4.33
C GLU A 44 -33.02 6.58 5.14
N TYR A 45 -33.15 5.26 5.33
CA TYR A 45 -32.14 4.44 5.98
C TYR A 45 -32.23 2.97 5.55
N GLY A 46 -31.13 2.25 5.79
CA GLY A 46 -31.08 0.81 5.77
C GLY A 46 -30.23 0.23 6.91
N TYR A 47 -30.28 -1.08 7.07
CA TYR A 47 -29.53 -1.82 8.08
C TYR A 47 -28.61 -2.86 7.48
N ILE A 48 -27.41 -2.96 8.05
CA ILE A 48 -26.53 -4.13 7.88
C ILE A 48 -26.53 -4.89 9.20
N LEU A 49 -26.90 -6.17 9.17
CA LEU A 49 -26.89 -7.05 10.33
C LEU A 49 -25.83 -8.15 10.16
N ILE A 50 -24.87 -8.20 11.08
CA ILE A 50 -23.83 -9.23 11.13
C ILE A 50 -24.11 -10.18 12.29
N GLY A 51 -24.18 -11.47 11.99
CA GLY A 51 -24.75 -12.49 12.88
C GLY A 51 -26.14 -12.95 12.46
N VAL A 52 -26.61 -12.52 11.28
CA VAL A 52 -27.91 -12.89 10.70
C VAL A 52 -27.71 -13.42 9.30
N LYS A 53 -28.34 -14.54 8.94
CA LYS A 53 -28.31 -15.10 7.59
C LYS A 53 -29.71 -15.05 6.98
N LYS A 54 -29.81 -14.55 5.74
CA LYS A 54 -31.02 -14.70 4.93
C LYS A 54 -31.05 -16.10 4.30
N GLU A 55 -32.12 -16.83 4.54
CA GLU A 55 -32.51 -18.03 3.81
C GLU A 55 -33.65 -17.68 2.84
N THR A 56 -34.15 -18.64 2.06
CA THR A 56 -35.09 -18.40 0.94
C THR A 56 -36.25 -17.49 1.33
N ASP A 57 -36.92 -17.77 2.46
CA ASP A 57 -38.14 -17.07 2.88
C ASP A 57 -38.05 -16.51 4.32
N LYS A 58 -36.89 -16.59 4.96
CA LYS A 58 -36.73 -16.21 6.38
C LYS A 58 -35.33 -15.74 6.72
N TYR A 59 -35.19 -15.09 7.87
CA TYR A 59 -33.91 -14.78 8.47
C TYR A 59 -33.61 -15.72 9.64
N CYS A 60 -32.35 -16.12 9.78
CA CYS A 60 -31.86 -16.94 10.88
C CYS A 60 -30.82 -16.16 11.68
N ILE A 61 -31.07 -16.01 12.98
CA ILE A 61 -30.16 -15.36 13.91
C ILE A 61 -29.10 -16.40 14.36
N HIS A 62 -27.84 -16.14 14.02
CA HIS A 62 -26.70 -16.99 14.42
C HIS A 62 -25.91 -16.42 15.58
N GLY A 63 -26.00 -15.11 15.81
CA GLY A 63 -25.19 -14.42 16.80
C GLY A 63 -23.72 -14.26 16.39
N ILE A 64 -23.01 -13.48 17.20
CA ILE A 64 -21.59 -13.16 17.10
C ILE A 64 -20.99 -13.25 18.49
N SER A 65 -19.79 -13.82 18.59
CA SER A 65 -19.06 -13.89 19.86
C SER A 65 -18.81 -12.48 20.44
N PRO A 66 -18.97 -12.27 21.76
CA PRO A 66 -18.73 -10.97 22.39
C PRO A 66 -17.32 -10.40 22.18
N GLU A 67 -16.36 -11.27 21.88
CA GLU A 67 -14.93 -10.96 21.66
C GLU A 67 -14.69 -10.11 20.40
N PHE A 68 -15.57 -10.20 19.39
CA PHE A 68 -15.38 -9.49 18.14
C PHE A 68 -15.59 -7.98 18.32
N LYS A 69 -14.70 -7.18 17.74
CA LYS A 69 -14.82 -5.72 17.64
C LYS A 69 -15.02 -5.32 16.19
N ILE A 70 -16.01 -4.46 15.93
CA ILE A 70 -16.36 -4.04 14.56
C ILE A 70 -15.85 -2.64 14.19
N SER A 71 -15.50 -1.82 15.18
CA SER A 71 -15.16 -0.40 15.00
C SER A 71 -14.01 -0.19 14.02
N GLU A 72 -12.92 -0.93 14.15
CA GLU A 72 -11.76 -0.80 13.25
C GLU A 72 -12.12 -1.16 11.80
N SER A 73 -12.89 -2.22 11.60
CA SER A 73 -13.36 -2.63 10.28
C SER A 73 -14.28 -1.58 9.64
N ILE A 74 -15.14 -0.94 10.44
CA ILE A 74 -16.02 0.15 9.99
C ILE A 74 -15.21 1.39 9.62
N ASN A 75 -14.27 1.82 10.47
CA ASN A 75 -13.43 2.98 10.18
C ASN A 75 -12.66 2.80 8.87
N ARG A 76 -12.00 1.65 8.70
CA ARG A 76 -11.33 1.30 7.44
C ARG A 76 -12.28 1.20 6.26
N ALA A 77 -13.55 0.83 6.47
CA ALA A 77 -14.55 0.79 5.41
C ALA A 77 -14.96 2.19 4.96
N LEU A 78 -15.17 3.12 5.90
CA LEU A 78 -15.49 4.52 5.61
C LEU A 78 -14.35 5.21 4.84
N ASP A 79 -13.10 4.89 5.15
CA ASP A 79 -11.94 5.44 4.45
C ASP A 79 -11.91 5.09 2.95
N LEU A 80 -12.57 4.01 2.54
CA LEU A 80 -12.67 3.57 1.15
C LEU A 80 -13.76 4.29 0.35
N LEU A 81 -14.61 5.10 0.96
CA LEU A 81 -15.79 5.72 0.33
C LEU A 81 -15.55 7.18 -0.05
N SER A 82 -16.09 7.60 -1.19
CA SER A 82 -15.89 8.96 -1.74
C SER A 82 -16.40 10.06 -0.82
N GLU A 83 -17.45 9.75 -0.07
CA GLU A 83 -18.10 10.62 0.91
C GLU A 83 -18.11 9.94 2.28
N GLN A 84 -18.40 10.70 3.34
CA GLN A 84 -18.57 10.18 4.69
C GLN A 84 -20.06 9.93 4.98
N PRO A 85 -20.58 8.71 4.76
CA PRO A 85 -21.98 8.41 5.04
C PRO A 85 -22.27 8.48 6.53
N LEU A 86 -23.48 8.96 6.86
CA LEU A 86 -23.95 9.02 8.25
C LEU A 86 -24.37 7.62 8.69
N ILE A 87 -23.53 6.99 9.51
CA ILE A 87 -23.80 5.67 10.07
C ILE A 87 -23.89 5.72 11.59
N ASP A 88 -24.62 4.77 12.15
CA ASP A 88 -24.59 4.43 13.56
C ASP A 88 -24.45 2.92 13.69
N PHE A 89 -23.68 2.44 14.66
CA PHE A 89 -23.50 1.01 14.85
C PHE A 89 -23.38 0.62 16.30
N GLU A 90 -24.03 -0.49 16.65
CA GLU A 90 -23.99 -1.03 18.00
C GLU A 90 -24.16 -2.54 18.00
N ARG A 91 -23.97 -3.14 19.18
CA ARG A 91 -24.31 -4.53 19.42
C ARG A 91 -25.73 -4.60 19.97
N VAL A 92 -26.58 -5.39 19.34
CA VAL A 92 -27.97 -5.61 19.77
C VAL A 92 -28.21 -7.08 20.06
N THR A 93 -29.13 -7.36 20.99
CA THR A 93 -29.52 -8.74 21.33
C THR A 93 -30.87 -9.06 20.71
N ILE A 94 -30.92 -10.08 19.84
CA ILE A 94 -32.14 -10.56 19.20
C ILE A 94 -32.25 -12.06 19.49
N GLU A 95 -33.41 -12.50 20.01
CA GLU A 95 -33.66 -13.91 20.36
C GLU A 95 -32.54 -14.52 21.24
N GLY A 96 -32.03 -13.73 22.21
CA GLY A 96 -30.95 -14.14 23.11
C GLY A 96 -29.54 -14.18 22.47
N ASN A 97 -29.41 -13.85 21.19
CA ASN A 97 -28.14 -13.84 20.47
C ASN A 97 -27.65 -12.40 20.23
N ASN A 98 -26.37 -12.16 20.49
CA ASN A 98 -25.72 -10.88 20.21
C ASN A 98 -25.40 -10.76 18.72
N ILE A 99 -25.81 -9.67 18.07
CA ILE A 99 -25.44 -9.36 16.68
C ILE A 99 -24.88 -7.93 16.60
N PHE A 100 -24.22 -7.59 15.48
CA PHE A 100 -23.91 -6.21 15.16
C PHE A 100 -24.94 -5.64 14.21
N ALA A 101 -25.46 -4.46 14.54
CA ALA A 101 -26.35 -3.68 13.69
C ALA A 101 -25.64 -2.39 13.27
N ILE A 102 -25.66 -2.09 11.97
CA ILE A 102 -25.15 -0.85 11.40
C ILE A 102 -26.33 -0.18 10.68
N LYS A 103 -26.82 0.93 11.23
CA LYS A 103 -27.81 1.80 10.57
C LYS A 103 -27.07 2.74 9.63
N VAL A 104 -27.40 2.68 8.35
CA VAL A 104 -26.85 3.54 7.31
C VAL A 104 -27.95 4.52 6.89
N LYS A 105 -27.72 5.82 7.08
CA LYS A 105 -28.66 6.84 6.64
C LYS A 105 -28.39 7.22 5.18
N LYS A 106 -29.46 7.60 4.48
CA LYS A 106 -29.36 8.22 3.16
C LYS A 106 -28.62 9.54 3.25
N VAL A 107 -27.85 9.82 2.21
CA VAL A 107 -27.20 11.11 1.98
C VAL A 107 -27.62 11.63 0.60
N PRO A 108 -27.70 12.97 0.41
CA PRO A 108 -28.15 13.55 -0.85
C PRO A 108 -27.16 13.34 -2.01
N ILE A 109 -25.92 13.00 -1.70
CA ILE A 109 -24.84 12.78 -2.67
C ILE A 109 -24.60 11.28 -2.80
N SER A 110 -24.48 10.77 -4.03
CA SER A 110 -24.19 9.35 -4.24
C SER A 110 -22.81 8.98 -3.67
N VAL A 111 -22.78 7.93 -2.87
CA VAL A 111 -21.58 7.39 -2.22
C VAL A 111 -21.00 6.29 -3.09
N PHE A 112 -19.77 6.45 -3.55
CA PHE A 112 -19.06 5.45 -4.35
C PHE A 112 -17.80 4.99 -3.62
N PHE A 113 -17.14 3.96 -4.15
CA PHE A 113 -15.75 3.73 -3.77
C PHE A 113 -14.90 4.90 -4.24
N LYS A 114 -13.97 5.35 -3.39
CA LYS A 114 -12.89 6.21 -3.85
C LYS A 114 -12.21 5.51 -5.02
N PRO A 115 -12.00 6.21 -6.15
CA PRO A 115 -11.19 5.68 -7.23
C PRO A 115 -9.85 5.19 -6.68
N ALA A 116 -9.37 4.01 -7.11
CA ALA A 116 -8.15 3.40 -6.58
C ALA A 116 -6.91 4.32 -6.68
N HIS A 117 -6.94 5.33 -7.56
CA HIS A 117 -5.89 6.34 -7.73
C HIS A 117 -5.96 7.52 -6.74
N LEU A 118 -7.07 7.70 -6.00
CA LEU A 118 -7.23 8.73 -4.96
C LEU A 118 -6.98 8.21 -3.55
N LEU A 119 -6.85 6.89 -3.38
CA LEU A 119 -6.52 6.25 -2.10
C LEU A 119 -5.01 6.09 -1.90
N GLN A 120 -4.24 6.05 -2.98
CA GLN A 120 -2.79 5.88 -2.94
C GLN A 120 -2.10 7.12 -3.47
N SER A 121 -1.14 7.64 -2.71
CA SER A 121 -0.31 8.76 -3.16
C SER A 121 0.44 8.38 -4.45
N GLN A 122 0.84 9.37 -5.26
CA GLN A 122 1.64 9.10 -6.46
C GLN A 122 2.91 8.27 -6.17
N PRO A 123 3.64 8.50 -5.06
CA PRO A 123 4.70 7.61 -4.60
C PRO A 123 4.22 6.17 -4.36
N GLU A 124 3.11 5.93 -3.66
CA GLU A 124 2.61 4.58 -3.39
C GLU A 124 2.23 3.82 -4.66
N LEU A 125 1.61 4.49 -5.63
CA LEU A 125 1.32 3.90 -6.95
C LEU A 125 2.61 3.49 -7.66
N PHE A 126 3.63 4.37 -7.64
CA PHE A 126 4.92 4.07 -8.23
C PHE A 126 5.61 2.88 -7.55
N ILE A 127 5.62 2.86 -6.21
CA ILE A 127 6.23 1.78 -5.43
C ILE A 127 5.55 0.44 -5.72
N ARG A 128 4.22 0.43 -5.84
CA ARG A 128 3.46 -0.76 -6.23
C ARG A 128 3.83 -1.23 -7.64
N ASP A 129 3.93 -0.32 -8.59
CA ASP A 129 4.26 -0.66 -9.98
C ASP A 129 5.71 -1.18 -10.11
N LEU A 130 6.66 -0.57 -9.39
CA LEU A 130 8.04 -1.05 -9.27
C LEU A 130 8.10 -2.43 -8.60
N TYR A 131 7.31 -2.65 -7.56
CA TYR A 131 7.22 -3.96 -6.89
C TYR A 131 6.74 -5.05 -7.85
N LEU A 132 5.71 -4.77 -8.65
CA LEU A 132 5.23 -5.69 -9.68
C LEU A 132 6.30 -5.96 -10.76
N ALA A 133 7.11 -4.96 -11.11
CA ALA A 133 8.25 -5.16 -12.01
C ALA A 133 9.30 -6.10 -11.40
N CYS A 134 9.59 -5.94 -10.11
CA CYS A 134 10.52 -6.80 -9.39
C CYS A 134 10.02 -8.26 -9.26
N ILE A 135 8.72 -8.48 -9.04
CA ILE A 135 8.12 -9.82 -9.09
C ILE A 135 8.35 -10.47 -10.46
N LYS A 136 8.09 -9.71 -11.53
CA LYS A 136 8.30 -10.21 -12.90
C LYS A 136 9.77 -10.52 -13.16
N LEU A 137 10.70 -9.70 -12.69
CA LEU A 137 12.14 -9.92 -12.82
C LEU A 137 12.55 -11.19 -12.07
N GLN A 138 12.19 -11.29 -10.78
CA GLN A 138 12.53 -12.42 -9.91
C GLN A 138 12.01 -13.76 -10.46
N SER A 139 10.86 -13.78 -11.13
CA SER A 139 10.28 -14.99 -11.73
C SER A 139 11.01 -15.53 -12.97
N ARG A 140 11.96 -14.77 -13.53
CA ARG A 140 12.64 -15.11 -14.79
C ARG A 140 14.06 -15.59 -14.52
N LYS A 141 14.33 -16.85 -14.88
CA LYS A 141 15.66 -17.47 -14.78
C LYS A 141 16.75 -16.70 -15.53
N LEU A 142 16.38 -15.99 -16.61
CA LEU A 142 17.31 -15.16 -17.38
C LEU A 142 18.05 -14.14 -16.50
N TYR A 143 17.40 -13.61 -15.46
CA TYR A 143 17.97 -12.56 -14.60
C TYR A 143 18.73 -13.09 -13.38
N VAL A 144 18.95 -14.40 -13.26
CA VAL A 144 19.70 -15.01 -12.14
C VAL A 144 21.19 -14.63 -12.17
N ASP A 145 21.78 -14.65 -13.36
CA ASP A 145 23.20 -14.34 -13.59
C ASP A 145 23.41 -13.09 -14.45
N ALA A 146 22.33 -12.35 -14.71
CA ALA A 146 22.37 -11.09 -15.43
C ALA A 146 23.18 -10.00 -14.70
N THR A 147 23.65 -9.03 -15.46
CA THR A 147 24.29 -7.82 -14.91
C THR A 147 23.26 -6.92 -14.22
N GLU A 148 23.74 -5.91 -13.49
CA GLU A 148 22.89 -4.87 -12.94
C GLU A 148 22.14 -4.11 -14.04
N ASP A 149 22.86 -3.72 -15.09
CA ASP A 149 22.33 -2.99 -16.24
C ASP A 149 21.20 -3.77 -16.93
N GLU A 150 21.37 -5.07 -17.19
CA GLU A 150 20.34 -5.91 -17.79
C GLU A 150 19.07 -6.02 -16.92
N ARG A 151 19.24 -6.02 -15.59
CA ARG A 151 18.11 -5.98 -14.64
C ARG A 151 17.44 -4.61 -14.66
N ASN A 152 18.22 -3.54 -14.69
CA ASN A 152 17.73 -2.17 -14.73
C ASN A 152 16.95 -1.88 -16.01
N ASP A 153 17.45 -2.32 -17.17
CA ASP A 153 16.76 -2.23 -18.46
C ASP A 153 15.39 -2.91 -18.41
N PHE A 154 15.31 -4.11 -17.82
CA PHE A 154 14.05 -4.82 -17.68
C PHE A 154 13.04 -4.10 -16.77
N ILE A 155 13.51 -3.57 -15.64
CA ILE A 155 12.66 -2.79 -14.73
C ILE A 155 12.15 -1.53 -15.44
N THR A 156 13.05 -0.86 -16.15
CA THR A 156 12.84 0.35 -16.95
C THR A 156 11.75 0.14 -18.00
N ASP A 157 11.85 -0.89 -18.84
CA ASP A 157 10.84 -1.23 -19.86
C ASP A 157 9.43 -1.43 -19.26
N LEU A 158 9.36 -2.07 -18.10
CA LEU A 158 8.09 -2.31 -17.41
C LEU A 158 7.48 -1.04 -16.81
N LEU A 159 8.32 -0.14 -16.30
CA LEU A 159 7.86 1.16 -15.80
C LEU A 159 7.40 2.06 -16.95
N GLU A 160 8.08 2.06 -18.09
CA GLU A 160 7.64 2.79 -19.28
C GLU A 160 6.27 2.32 -19.78
N THR A 161 6.05 1.00 -19.77
CA THR A 161 4.75 0.40 -20.11
C THR A 161 3.63 0.88 -19.16
N ASN A 162 3.97 1.24 -17.92
CA ASN A 162 3.05 1.80 -16.94
C ASN A 162 2.92 3.34 -17.00
N GLY A 163 3.50 3.98 -18.03
CA GLY A 163 3.37 5.42 -18.29
C GLY A 163 4.36 6.31 -17.54
N TYR A 164 5.44 5.75 -16.98
CA TYR A 164 6.54 6.52 -16.42
C TYR A 164 7.53 6.89 -17.54
N HIS A 165 7.81 8.18 -17.73
CA HIS A 165 8.68 8.63 -18.81
C HIS A 165 10.12 8.76 -18.35
N LEU A 166 11.03 8.07 -19.03
CA LEU A 166 12.46 8.21 -18.82
C LEU A 166 13.01 9.35 -19.67
N LYS A 167 14.03 10.04 -19.18
CA LYS A 167 14.80 10.98 -20.00
C LYS A 167 16.20 10.41 -20.19
N ASP A 168 16.65 10.39 -21.44
CA ASP A 168 18.06 10.18 -21.78
C ASP A 168 18.95 11.12 -20.95
N GLN A 169 19.88 10.51 -20.20
CA GLN A 169 20.63 11.16 -19.14
C GLN A 169 21.76 12.09 -19.62
N THR A 170 22.04 12.17 -20.92
CA THR A 170 23.23 12.89 -21.44
C THR A 170 23.28 14.41 -21.16
N ARG A 171 22.33 15.02 -20.46
CA ARG A 171 22.30 16.48 -20.21
C ARG A 171 22.12 16.96 -18.76
N ARG A 172 22.21 16.10 -17.74
CA ARG A 172 22.21 16.58 -16.32
C ARG A 172 23.49 16.28 -15.52
N GLY A 173 24.44 15.54 -16.11
CA GLY A 173 25.71 15.17 -15.47
C GLY A 173 26.94 15.96 -15.91
N SER A 174 26.80 17.08 -16.63
CA SER A 174 27.97 17.90 -16.98
C SER A 174 28.41 18.74 -15.79
N SER A 175 29.48 18.26 -15.15
CA SER A 175 30.27 18.87 -14.09
C SER A 175 30.40 20.40 -14.14
N ALA A 176 30.08 21.07 -13.03
CA ALA A 176 30.77 22.30 -12.62
C ALA A 176 32.01 22.04 -11.75
N ALA A 177 32.30 20.77 -11.41
CA ALA A 177 33.56 20.35 -10.81
C ALA A 177 33.97 18.99 -11.38
N GLY A 178 35.07 18.98 -12.16
CA GLY A 178 35.56 17.81 -12.89
C GLY A 178 36.10 16.69 -12.01
N LYS A 179 35.21 15.90 -11.41
CA LYS A 179 35.45 14.50 -11.02
C LYS A 179 34.20 13.73 -11.42
N SER A 180 34.38 12.67 -12.20
CA SER A 180 33.35 11.78 -12.72
C SER A 180 32.41 11.30 -11.62
N SER A 181 31.32 12.04 -11.37
CA SER A 181 30.18 11.56 -10.60
C SER A 181 29.44 10.63 -11.56
N GLY A 182 29.26 9.37 -11.20
CA GLY A 182 28.75 8.33 -12.08
C GLY A 182 27.39 8.62 -12.71
N GLU A 183 26.95 7.70 -13.56
CA GLU A 183 25.60 7.68 -14.13
C GLU A 183 24.57 7.33 -13.05
N VAL A 184 23.34 7.79 -13.24
CA VAL A 184 22.21 7.49 -12.34
C VAL A 184 21.56 6.27 -12.93
N ASP A 185 21.31 5.23 -12.15
CA ASP A 185 20.84 3.98 -12.74
C ASP A 185 19.48 4.15 -13.43
N ILE A 186 18.51 4.82 -12.78
CA ILE A 186 17.22 5.13 -13.41
C ILE A 186 16.69 6.51 -12.93
N PHE A 187 16.41 7.41 -13.88
CA PHE A 187 15.80 8.73 -13.62
C PHE A 187 14.39 8.84 -14.20
N ILE A 188 13.39 8.96 -13.32
CA ILE A 188 11.98 9.00 -13.72
C ILE A 188 11.47 10.44 -13.78
N ASN A 189 10.85 10.80 -14.90
CA ASN A 189 10.03 12.01 -15.02
C ASN A 189 8.55 11.65 -15.09
N LYS A 190 7.74 12.55 -14.51
CA LYS A 190 6.29 12.50 -14.64
C LYS A 190 5.79 13.87 -15.08
N ASN A 191 5.05 13.92 -16.18
CA ASN A 191 4.50 15.16 -16.76
C ASN A 191 5.57 16.25 -16.97
N GLY A 192 6.78 15.86 -17.41
CA GLY A 192 7.89 16.78 -17.67
C GLY A 192 8.69 17.24 -16.45
N MET A 193 8.29 16.84 -15.24
CA MET A 193 8.96 17.19 -13.98
C MET A 193 9.76 16.00 -13.41
N PRO A 194 10.90 16.24 -12.73
CA PRO A 194 11.59 15.22 -11.94
C PRO A 194 10.63 14.57 -10.95
N PHE A 195 10.55 13.25 -10.97
CA PHE A 195 9.63 12.49 -10.12
C PHE A 195 10.37 11.70 -9.05
N THR A 196 11.33 10.87 -9.45
CA THR A 196 12.15 10.07 -8.54
C THR A 196 13.43 9.56 -9.23
N ILE A 197 14.39 9.12 -8.43
CA ILE A 197 15.59 8.39 -8.86
C ILE A 197 15.57 7.01 -8.24
N ILE A 198 15.99 6.00 -9.01
CA ILE A 198 16.34 4.67 -8.50
C ILE A 198 17.86 4.53 -8.62
N GLU A 199 18.50 4.29 -7.47
CA GLU A 199 19.86 3.75 -7.40
C GLU A 199 19.74 2.24 -7.21
N ALA A 200 20.19 1.48 -8.19
CA ALA A 200 20.20 0.03 -8.17
C ALA A 200 21.56 -0.48 -7.70
N LEU A 201 21.58 -1.67 -7.10
CA LEU A 201 22.83 -2.35 -6.75
C LEU A 201 22.67 -3.87 -6.63
N ASN A 202 23.64 -4.61 -7.12
CA ASN A 202 23.78 -6.04 -6.86
C ASN A 202 24.50 -6.29 -5.53
N LEU A 203 23.95 -7.16 -4.69
CA LEU A 203 24.52 -7.56 -3.41
C LEU A 203 24.59 -9.09 -3.30
N ASP A 204 25.79 -9.64 -3.16
CA ASP A 204 26.02 -11.07 -2.82
C ASP A 204 26.21 -11.30 -1.31
N SER A 205 26.28 -10.20 -0.55
CA SER A 205 26.53 -10.12 0.87
C SER A 205 26.21 -8.70 1.35
N LEU A 206 26.15 -8.48 2.67
CA LEU A 206 26.01 -7.13 3.22
C LEU A 206 27.38 -6.44 3.27
N ASN A 207 27.84 -5.94 2.12
CA ASN A 207 29.00 -5.06 2.06
C ASN A 207 28.59 -3.63 2.41
N THR A 208 28.81 -3.25 3.67
CA THR A 208 28.37 -1.96 4.23
C THR A 208 29.02 -0.76 3.58
N ASN A 209 30.31 -0.82 3.24
CA ASN A 209 31.01 0.27 2.56
C ASN A 209 30.46 0.51 1.15
N TYR A 210 30.18 -0.58 0.43
CA TYR A 210 29.58 -0.52 -0.89
C TYR A 210 28.16 0.06 -0.81
N LEU A 211 27.32 -0.47 0.09
CA LEU A 211 25.98 0.05 0.32
C LEU A 211 26.00 1.55 0.68
N ASN A 212 26.86 1.97 1.61
CA ASN A 212 27.00 3.38 2.00
C ASN A 212 27.36 4.28 0.83
N THR A 213 28.24 3.80 -0.06
CA THR A 213 28.60 4.55 -1.28
C THR A 213 27.38 4.81 -2.15
N HIS A 214 26.55 3.80 -2.39
CA HIS A 214 25.32 3.93 -3.19
C HIS A 214 24.25 4.76 -2.49
N LEU A 215 24.03 4.59 -1.18
CA LEU A 215 23.10 5.42 -0.41
C LEU A 215 23.47 6.91 -0.48
N ASN A 216 24.76 7.24 -0.43
CA ASN A 216 25.23 8.63 -0.50
C ASN A 216 25.15 9.20 -1.93
N LYS A 217 25.34 8.37 -2.97
CA LYS A 217 25.19 8.76 -4.37
C LYS A 217 23.78 9.28 -4.68
N ILE A 218 22.74 8.66 -4.12
CA ILE A 218 21.34 9.10 -4.30
C ILE A 218 21.17 10.60 -4.04
N TYR A 219 21.76 11.12 -2.95
CA TYR A 219 21.66 12.53 -2.59
C TYR A 219 22.55 13.45 -3.43
N SER A 220 23.59 12.90 -4.05
CA SER A 220 24.42 13.61 -5.03
C SER A 220 23.70 13.74 -6.38
N TYR A 221 22.94 12.71 -6.75
CA TYR A 221 22.18 12.63 -8.00
C TYR A 221 20.87 13.41 -7.95
N ASP A 222 20.12 13.28 -6.85
CA ASP A 222 18.93 14.07 -6.61
C ASP A 222 19.31 15.50 -6.20
N THR A 223 19.65 16.33 -7.17
CA THR A 223 19.98 17.75 -6.94
C THR A 223 18.74 18.59 -6.59
N THR A 224 17.54 18.12 -6.91
CA THR A 224 16.28 18.88 -6.77
C THR A 224 15.55 18.63 -5.45
N GLY A 225 15.89 17.57 -4.72
CA GLY A 225 15.18 17.21 -3.49
C GLY A 225 13.82 16.61 -3.81
N ASN A 226 13.79 15.53 -4.59
CA ASN A 226 12.59 14.78 -4.88
C ASN A 226 11.86 14.40 -3.58
N ALA A 227 10.53 14.34 -3.62
CA ALA A 227 9.73 13.93 -2.46
C ALA A 227 10.09 12.51 -1.99
N PHE A 228 10.55 11.66 -2.93
CA PHE A 228 11.09 10.36 -2.62
C PHE A 228 12.11 9.88 -3.67
N ASN A 229 13.05 9.04 -3.22
CA ASN A 229 13.98 8.28 -4.06
C ASN A 229 13.99 6.81 -3.62
N ILE A 230 14.64 5.94 -4.40
CA ILE A 230 14.63 4.49 -4.19
C ILE A 230 16.05 3.95 -4.24
N CYS A 231 16.35 3.06 -3.30
CA CYS A 231 17.48 2.16 -3.31
C CYS A 231 16.96 0.75 -3.62
N LEU A 232 17.28 0.23 -4.80
CA LEU A 232 16.82 -1.07 -5.29
C LEU A 232 17.97 -2.08 -5.26
N SER A 233 17.96 -3.00 -4.30
CA SER A 233 19.02 -4.01 -4.16
C SER A 233 18.58 -5.35 -4.74
N TYR A 234 19.32 -5.86 -5.73
CA TYR A 234 19.20 -7.24 -6.21
C TYR A 234 20.12 -8.15 -5.39
N VAL A 235 19.55 -9.00 -4.55
CA VAL A 235 20.29 -9.69 -3.48
C VAL A 235 20.43 -11.18 -3.75
N LYS A 236 21.65 -11.67 -3.98
CA LYS A 236 21.96 -13.09 -4.19
C LYS A 236 22.66 -13.68 -2.97
N VAL A 237 21.89 -14.11 -1.99
CA VAL A 237 22.38 -14.66 -0.71
C VAL A 237 21.68 -15.97 -0.36
N LYS A 238 22.35 -16.82 0.45
CA LYS A 238 21.76 -18.08 0.94
C LYS A 238 20.63 -17.84 1.95
N ASP A 239 20.87 -16.97 2.93
CA ASP A 239 19.91 -16.62 3.98
C ASP A 239 19.47 -15.16 3.80
N PHE A 240 18.35 -14.99 3.11
CA PHE A 240 17.78 -13.67 2.81
C PHE A 240 17.17 -13.01 4.05
N GLY A 241 16.62 -13.79 4.98
CA GLY A 241 16.05 -13.25 6.22
C GLY A 241 17.13 -12.63 7.11
N SER A 242 18.22 -13.35 7.34
CA SER A 242 19.36 -12.83 8.11
C SER A 242 20.08 -11.67 7.40
N PHE A 243 20.12 -11.68 6.05
CA PHE A 243 20.59 -10.52 5.29
C PHE A 243 19.71 -9.29 5.55
N TRP A 244 18.39 -9.44 5.45
CA TRP A 244 17.43 -8.35 5.62
C TRP A 244 17.53 -7.70 7.00
N ASP A 245 17.56 -8.49 8.06
CA ASP A 245 17.60 -7.96 9.43
C ASP A 245 18.86 -7.11 9.66
N ARG A 246 20.00 -7.57 9.12
CA ARG A 246 21.27 -6.84 9.18
C ARG A 246 21.26 -5.61 8.27
N TYR A 247 20.64 -5.69 7.09
CA TYR A 247 20.46 -4.56 6.18
C TYR A 247 19.66 -3.45 6.88
N CYS A 248 18.50 -3.76 7.45
CA CYS A 248 17.69 -2.78 8.18
C CYS A 248 18.43 -2.15 9.35
N ALA A 249 19.15 -2.95 10.15
CA ALA A 249 19.96 -2.46 11.26
C ALA A 249 21.05 -1.49 10.79
N HIS A 250 21.74 -1.84 9.69
CA HIS A 250 22.78 -1.01 9.10
C HIS A 250 22.23 0.32 8.56
N VAL A 251 21.16 0.26 7.77
CA VAL A 251 20.51 1.44 7.17
C VAL A 251 19.99 2.40 8.24
N LYS A 252 19.45 1.88 9.35
CA LYS A 252 19.03 2.71 10.50
C LYS A 252 20.19 3.42 11.20
N GLY A 253 21.37 2.80 11.20
CA GLY A 253 22.59 3.36 11.81
C GLY A 253 23.47 4.17 10.87
N HIS A 254 23.09 4.30 9.58
CA HIS A 254 23.90 5.01 8.59
C HIS A 254 23.83 6.52 8.79
N GLU A 255 24.97 7.19 8.65
CA GLU A 255 25.05 8.65 8.63
C GLU A 255 24.80 9.17 7.21
N TYR A 256 23.56 9.59 6.95
CA TYR A 256 23.15 10.13 5.66
C TYR A 256 23.64 11.57 5.44
N PRO A 257 23.80 12.00 4.17
CA PRO A 257 24.08 13.41 3.84
C PRO A 257 23.00 14.41 4.30
N VAL A 258 21.81 13.90 4.65
CA VAL A 258 20.68 14.65 5.18
C VAL A 258 20.20 14.00 6.50
N MET A 259 19.49 14.76 7.33
CA MET A 259 19.10 14.28 8.66
C MET A 259 18.06 13.16 8.57
N LEU A 260 18.40 11.97 9.07
CA LEU A 260 17.45 10.88 9.28
C LEU A 260 16.48 11.22 10.44
N ILE A 261 15.19 11.12 10.19
CA ILE A 261 14.11 11.38 11.16
C ILE A 261 13.52 10.07 11.69
N SER A 262 13.24 9.13 10.81
CA SER A 262 12.65 7.83 11.18
C SER A 262 12.95 6.75 10.16
N SER A 263 12.81 5.50 10.59
CA SER A 263 12.90 4.29 9.76
C SER A 263 11.69 3.40 10.05
N ASP A 264 11.06 2.87 9.02
CA ASP A 264 9.87 2.03 9.14
C ASP A 264 9.95 0.79 8.24
N THR A 265 9.69 -0.38 8.82
CA THR A 265 9.59 -1.68 8.11
C THR A 265 8.14 -2.15 8.00
N SER A 266 7.18 -1.39 8.54
CA SER A 266 5.76 -1.76 8.53
C SER A 266 5.19 -1.88 7.12
N ALA A 267 5.74 -1.11 6.16
CA ALA A 267 5.41 -1.19 4.74
C ALA A 267 5.63 -2.60 4.15
N ASP A 268 6.51 -3.42 4.74
CA ASP A 268 6.71 -4.82 4.35
C ASP A 268 5.42 -5.66 4.57
N ASN A 269 4.59 -5.30 5.56
CA ASN A 269 3.35 -6.02 5.85
C ASN A 269 2.27 -5.80 4.78
N ASP A 270 2.37 -4.72 3.98
CA ASP A 270 1.44 -4.44 2.89
C ASP A 270 1.74 -5.28 1.63
N TYR A 271 2.90 -5.95 1.60
CA TYR A 271 3.39 -6.73 0.48
C TYR A 271 3.59 -8.20 0.87
N GLY A 272 2.77 -9.10 0.32
CA GLY A 272 2.65 -10.49 0.79
C GLY A 272 3.77 -11.47 0.41
N TYR A 273 4.88 -11.05 -0.21
CA TYR A 273 5.94 -11.97 -0.68
C TYR A 273 7.20 -11.91 0.19
N SER A 274 7.62 -13.06 0.75
CA SER A 274 8.74 -13.14 1.71
C SER A 274 10.13 -12.81 1.16
N ASP A 275 10.30 -12.93 -0.16
CA ASP A 275 11.58 -12.82 -0.89
C ASP A 275 11.75 -11.48 -1.62
N ILE A 276 10.84 -10.52 -1.40
CA ILE A 276 11.01 -9.11 -1.75
C ILE A 276 10.60 -8.29 -0.54
N ARG A 277 11.55 -7.57 0.06
CA ARG A 277 11.32 -6.86 1.33
C ARG A 277 11.48 -5.35 1.21
N PHE A 278 10.74 -4.64 2.07
CA PHE A 278 10.62 -3.19 2.04
C PHE A 278 10.91 -2.48 3.36
N MET A 279 11.62 -1.37 3.27
CA MET A 279 11.82 -0.44 4.37
C MET A 279 11.79 1.00 3.84
N THR A 280 11.27 1.92 4.63
CA THR A 280 11.28 3.36 4.31
C THR A 280 12.11 4.09 5.35
N THR A 281 13.00 4.98 4.91
CA THR A 281 13.63 5.98 5.77
C THR A 281 13.09 7.37 5.44
N THR A 282 12.76 8.14 6.47
CA THR A 282 12.27 9.52 6.33
C THR A 282 13.37 10.48 6.74
N HIS A 283 13.63 11.48 5.91
CA HIS A 283 14.73 12.42 6.05
C HIS A 283 14.24 13.86 6.00
N ASN A 284 14.86 14.73 6.79
CA ASN A 284 14.68 16.17 6.67
C ASN A 284 15.74 16.74 5.72
N ARG A 285 15.29 17.20 4.56
CA ARG A 285 16.11 17.86 3.54
C ARG A 285 15.64 19.30 3.38
N SER A 286 16.46 20.24 3.84
CA SER A 286 16.19 21.69 3.76
C SER A 286 14.82 22.11 4.34
N GLY A 287 14.39 21.46 5.43
CA GLY A 287 13.12 21.75 6.10
C GLY A 287 11.91 20.99 5.52
N LYS A 288 12.09 20.14 4.50
CA LYS A 288 11.04 19.27 3.96
C LYS A 288 11.31 17.81 4.30
N LEU A 289 10.25 17.07 4.60
CA LEU A 289 10.33 15.62 4.71
C LEU A 289 10.42 14.99 3.32
N THR A 290 11.38 14.09 3.17
CA THR A 290 11.63 13.30 1.96
C THR A 290 11.79 11.85 2.35
N HIS A 291 11.46 10.93 1.45
CA HIS A 291 11.50 9.49 1.73
C HIS A 291 12.55 8.78 0.87
N LEU A 292 13.30 7.85 1.47
CA LEU A 292 14.09 6.90 0.73
C LEU A 292 13.49 5.50 0.96
N TYR A 293 12.97 4.93 -0.12
CA TYR A 293 12.46 3.57 -0.12
C TYR A 293 13.62 2.61 -0.40
N HIS A 294 13.74 1.59 0.43
CA HIS A 294 14.69 0.50 0.28
C HIS A 294 13.92 -0.76 -0.12
N MET A 295 14.18 -1.27 -1.32
CA MET A 295 13.60 -2.52 -1.79
C MET A 295 14.72 -3.54 -1.99
N CYS A 296 14.66 -4.66 -1.28
CA CYS A 296 15.56 -5.79 -1.50
C CYS A 296 14.83 -6.91 -2.22
N VAL A 297 15.28 -7.27 -3.41
CA VAL A 297 14.72 -8.35 -4.24
C VAL A 297 15.68 -9.53 -4.20
N LYS A 298 15.27 -10.65 -3.61
CA LYS A 298 16.11 -11.85 -3.61
C LYS A 298 16.23 -12.41 -5.03
N ILE A 299 17.45 -12.51 -5.53
CA ILE A 299 17.77 -13.24 -6.75
C ILE A 299 18.04 -14.69 -6.35
N GLN A 300 17.31 -15.63 -6.95
CA GLN A 300 17.52 -17.04 -6.63
C GLN A 300 18.94 -17.46 -7.03
N GLY A 301 19.72 -17.95 -6.07
CA GLY A 301 20.94 -18.69 -6.36
C GLY A 301 20.61 -20.12 -6.75
N VAL A 302 21.51 -20.75 -7.52
CA VAL A 302 21.55 -22.22 -7.67
C VAL A 302 21.94 -22.85 -6.35
#